data_AF-A0A7S2DKL8-F1
#
_entry.id   AF-A0A7S2DKL8-F1
#
_cell.length_a   1.000
_cell.length_b   1.000
_cell.length_c   1.000
_cell.angle_alpha   90.00
_cell.angle_beta   90.00
_cell.angle_gamma   90.00
#
_symmetry.space_group_name_H-M   'P 1'
#
loop_
_entity.id
_entity.type
_entity.pdbx_description
1 polymer ?
#
loop_
_entity_poly.entity_id
_entity_poly.type
_entity_poly.pdbx_seq_one_letter_code
_entity_poly.pdbx_strand_id
1 'polypeptide(L)'
;MVQWGIPGKPSIAAEWRDKKIKDDPVVKSNERGTITFATSGTDSRTTQVFINFVDNTNLDGMGFSPFGKVVKGMDVVDAIYAGHGETPNQGRIQAEGNRYLKKTFPKLSYITHAAIVDKTEEL
;
A
#
# COMPACT_ATOMS: atom_id res chain seq x y z
N MET A 1 1.44 -4.72 -9.01
CA MET A 1 0.86 -3.84 -7.96
C MET A 1 2.00 -3.06 -7.32
N VAL A 2 1.71 -2.02 -6.56
CA VAL A 2 2.69 -1.32 -5.69
C VAL A 2 2.13 -1.24 -4.27
N GLN A 3 2.92 -1.66 -3.28
CA GLN A 3 2.52 -1.72 -1.88
C GLN A 3 3.26 -0.68 -1.04
N TRP A 4 2.55 -0.07 -0.09
CA TRP A 4 3.11 0.83 0.91
C TRP A 4 2.35 0.70 2.24
N GLY A 5 2.72 1.53 3.22
CA GLY A 5 1.96 1.67 4.48
C GLY A 5 2.71 1.24 5.74
N ILE A 6 3.94 0.70 5.63
CA ILE A 6 4.84 0.61 6.79
C ILE A 6 5.41 2.02 7.04
N PRO A 7 5.22 2.61 8.24
CA PRO A 7 5.74 3.93 8.54
C PRO A 7 7.27 4.01 8.40
N GLY A 8 7.76 5.08 7.76
CA GLY A 8 9.20 5.29 7.57
C GLY A 8 9.99 5.61 8.85
N LYS A 9 9.33 5.77 10.00
CA LYS A 9 9.95 5.91 11.32
C LYS A 9 9.67 4.63 12.14
N PRO A 10 10.70 3.91 12.62
CA PRO A 10 10.51 2.66 13.36
C PRO A 10 9.61 2.78 14.61
N SER A 11 9.66 3.90 15.33
CA SER A 11 8.81 4.12 16.50
C SER A 11 7.32 4.17 16.14
N ILE A 12 6.97 4.78 15.02
CA ILE A 12 5.59 4.81 14.50
C ILE A 12 5.23 3.43 13.95
N ALA A 13 6.14 2.76 13.23
CA ALA A 13 5.89 1.41 12.73
C ALA A 13 5.58 0.43 13.87
N ALA A 14 6.31 0.51 14.99
CA ALA A 14 6.07 -0.31 16.17
C ALA A 14 4.68 -0.06 16.80
N GLU A 15 4.21 1.19 16.83
CA GLU A 15 2.89 1.53 17.35
C GLU A 15 1.76 0.87 16.52
N TRP A 16 1.92 0.80 15.20
CA TRP A 16 0.86 0.38 14.28
C TRP A 16 0.94 -1.08 13.84
N ARG A 17 2.10 -1.73 13.93
CA ARG A 17 2.33 -3.09 13.40
C ARG A 17 1.33 -4.12 13.92
N ASP A 18 0.93 -4.00 15.18
CA ASP A 18 0.07 -4.99 15.85
C ASP A 18 -1.38 -4.48 16.03
N LYS A 19 -1.70 -3.28 15.52
CA LYS A 19 -3.05 -2.71 15.52
C LYS A 19 -3.86 -3.23 14.34
N LYS A 20 -4.37 -4.46 14.50
CA LYS A 20 -5.17 -5.16 13.48
C LYS A 20 -6.53 -4.49 13.26
N ILE A 21 -6.95 -4.48 12.00
CA ILE A 21 -8.28 -4.03 11.56
C ILE A 21 -9.03 -5.28 11.10
N LYS A 22 -10.27 -5.47 11.57
CA LYS A 22 -11.13 -6.60 11.15
C LYS A 22 -11.36 -6.56 9.65
N ASP A 23 -11.46 -7.69 8.97
CA ASP A 23 -11.65 -7.71 7.51
C ASP A 23 -13.01 -7.14 7.07
N ASP A 24 -13.02 -6.47 5.91
CA ASP A 24 -14.26 -6.12 5.20
C ASP A 24 -14.62 -7.24 4.22
N PRO A 25 -15.91 -7.48 3.93
CA PRO A 25 -16.28 -8.37 2.84
C PRO A 25 -15.74 -7.84 1.51
N VAL A 26 -15.36 -8.74 0.61
CA VAL A 26 -14.97 -8.37 -0.76
C VAL A 26 -16.24 -8.11 -1.56
N VAL A 27 -16.57 -6.83 -1.77
CA VAL A 27 -17.76 -6.38 -2.52
C VAL A 27 -17.43 -5.74 -3.87
N LYS A 28 -16.13 -5.56 -4.16
CA LYS A 28 -15.58 -5.07 -5.42
C LYS A 28 -14.39 -5.94 -5.81
N SER A 29 -14.16 -6.08 -7.12
CA SER A 29 -13.05 -6.86 -7.65
C SER A 29 -11.74 -6.07 -7.64
N ASN A 30 -10.62 -6.75 -7.47
CA ASN A 30 -9.26 -6.21 -7.55
C ASN A 30 -8.86 -5.87 -9.01
N GLU A 31 -9.61 -4.96 -9.63
CA GLU A 31 -9.34 -4.44 -10.97
C GLU A 31 -8.22 -3.39 -10.96
N ARG A 32 -7.68 -3.07 -12.14
CA ARG A 32 -6.69 -2.01 -12.32
C ARG A 32 -7.11 -0.69 -11.67
N GLY A 33 -6.17 -0.10 -10.93
CA GLY A 33 -6.31 1.16 -10.23
C GLY A 33 -7.04 1.07 -8.89
N THR A 34 -7.55 -0.10 -8.49
CA THR A 34 -8.15 -0.26 -7.15
C THR A 34 -7.07 -0.20 -6.06
N ILE A 35 -7.47 0.33 -4.90
CA ILE A 35 -6.67 0.42 -3.68
C ILE A 35 -7.21 -0.60 -2.69
N THR A 36 -6.34 -1.48 -2.22
CA THR A 36 -6.72 -2.67 -1.44
C THR A 36 -5.82 -2.82 -0.21
N PHE A 37 -6.37 -3.29 0.90
CA PHE A 37 -5.57 -3.65 2.08
C PHE A 37 -4.70 -4.87 1.82
N ALA A 38 -3.43 -4.80 2.22
CA ALA A 38 -2.59 -6.00 2.30
C ALA A 38 -2.95 -6.79 3.56
N THR A 39 -2.97 -8.12 3.44
CA THR A 39 -3.34 -9.04 4.52
C THR A 39 -2.49 -10.31 4.44
N SER A 40 -2.26 -10.96 5.59
CA SER A 40 -1.63 -12.29 5.70
C SER A 40 -2.61 -13.39 6.11
N GLY A 41 -3.92 -13.10 6.04
CA GLY A 41 -5.01 -14.00 6.45
C GLY A 41 -6.08 -13.27 7.25
N THR A 42 -7.02 -14.03 7.80
CA THR A 42 -8.19 -13.49 8.52
C THR A 42 -7.79 -12.50 9.63
N ASP A 43 -8.42 -11.32 9.60
CA ASP A 43 -8.29 -10.23 10.58
C ASP A 43 -6.82 -9.83 10.86
N SER A 44 -5.99 -9.82 9.82
CA SER A 44 -4.55 -9.55 9.95
C SER A 44 -4.09 -8.22 9.32
N ARG A 45 -4.97 -7.53 8.59
CA ARG A 45 -4.65 -6.24 7.97
C ARG A 45 -4.34 -5.16 9.01
N THR A 46 -3.41 -4.26 8.67
CA THR A 46 -3.03 -3.11 9.50
C THR A 46 -3.00 -1.84 8.65
N THR A 47 -1.83 -1.23 8.46
CA THR A 47 -1.67 0.04 7.72
C THR A 47 -1.22 -0.15 6.29
N GLN A 48 -0.89 -1.38 5.89
CA GLN A 48 -0.39 -1.67 4.55
C GLN A 48 -1.51 -1.78 3.53
N VAL A 49 -1.33 -1.12 2.39
CA VAL A 49 -2.25 -1.11 1.25
C VAL A 49 -1.46 -1.15 -0.05
N PHE A 50 -2.13 -1.45 -1.15
CA PHE A 50 -1.52 -1.45 -2.48
C PHE A 50 -2.46 -0.94 -3.57
N ILE A 51 -1.87 -0.52 -4.71
CA ILE A 51 -2.59 -0.22 -5.96
C ILE A 51 -2.37 -1.34 -6.97
N ASN A 52 -3.46 -1.81 -7.57
CA ASN A 52 -3.44 -2.75 -8.67
C ASN A 52 -2.99 -2.08 -9.98
N PHE A 53 -1.90 -2.55 -10.59
CA PHE A 53 -1.42 -2.08 -11.91
C PHE A 53 -2.18 -2.71 -13.08
N VAL A 54 -2.73 -3.90 -12.83
CA VAL A 54 -3.50 -4.75 -13.74
C VAL A 54 -4.62 -5.40 -12.91
N ASP A 55 -5.53 -6.10 -13.57
CA ASP A 55 -6.57 -6.85 -12.88
C ASP A 55 -5.97 -8.08 -12.17
N ASN A 56 -6.17 -8.16 -10.86
CA ASN A 56 -5.74 -9.25 -9.98
C ASN A 56 -6.95 -9.91 -9.32
N THR A 57 -7.94 -10.30 -10.12
CA THR A 57 -9.24 -10.84 -9.66
C THR A 57 -9.11 -12.12 -8.82
N ASN A 58 -7.99 -12.85 -8.94
CA ASN A 58 -7.67 -13.98 -8.09
C ASN A 58 -7.59 -13.60 -6.59
N LEU A 59 -7.28 -12.34 -6.27
CA LEU A 59 -7.21 -11.85 -4.90
C LEU A 59 -8.60 -11.72 -4.24
N ASP A 60 -9.67 -11.65 -5.03
CA ASP A 60 -11.03 -11.49 -4.53
C ASP A 60 -11.44 -12.69 -3.66
N GLY A 61 -11.16 -13.91 -4.15
CA GLY A 61 -11.41 -15.15 -3.42
C GLY A 61 -10.47 -15.37 -2.22
N MET A 62 -9.42 -14.56 -2.10
CA MET A 62 -8.44 -14.64 -1.00
C MET A 62 -8.74 -13.62 0.12
N GLY A 63 -9.83 -12.84 0.02
CA GLY A 63 -10.25 -11.90 1.05
C GLY A 63 -9.59 -10.52 0.97
N PHE A 64 -8.90 -10.20 -0.13
CA PHE A 64 -8.32 -8.88 -0.33
C PHE A 64 -9.40 -7.90 -0.77
N SER A 65 -9.94 -7.14 0.18
CA SER A 65 -11.07 -6.23 -0.07
C SER A 65 -10.63 -4.83 -0.53
N PRO A 66 -10.93 -4.42 -1.78
CA PRO A 66 -10.67 -3.07 -2.24
C PRO A 66 -11.58 -2.06 -1.54
N PHE A 67 -11.01 -0.92 -1.14
CA PHE A 67 -11.75 0.16 -0.46
C PHE A 67 -11.70 1.50 -1.22
N GLY A 68 -10.89 1.59 -2.27
CA GLY A 68 -10.74 2.81 -3.06
C GLY A 68 -10.31 2.53 -4.50
N LYS A 69 -10.22 3.59 -5.30
CA LYS A 69 -9.70 3.55 -6.66
C LYS A 69 -8.98 4.86 -6.98
N VAL A 70 -7.88 4.76 -7.73
CA VAL A 70 -7.20 5.91 -8.32
C VAL A 70 -8.14 6.57 -9.34
N VAL A 71 -8.50 7.83 -9.09
CA VAL A 71 -9.38 8.62 -9.98
C VAL A 71 -8.60 9.49 -10.97
N LYS A 72 -7.35 9.85 -10.63
CA LYS A 72 -6.44 10.67 -11.44
C LYS A 72 -4.99 10.25 -11.16
N GLY A 73 -4.11 10.40 -12.15
CA GLY A 73 -2.67 10.13 -11.98
C GLY A 73 -2.30 8.65 -12.07
N MET A 74 -3.11 7.83 -12.76
CA MET A 74 -2.77 6.41 -12.95
C MET A 74 -1.51 6.24 -13.81
N ASP A 75 -1.25 7.16 -14.75
CA ASP A 75 -0.01 7.28 -15.51
C ASP A 75 1.21 7.53 -14.61
N VAL A 76 1.06 8.31 -13.54
CA VAL A 76 2.12 8.53 -12.54
C VAL A 76 2.37 7.24 -11.75
N VAL A 77 1.30 6.52 -11.40
CA VAL A 77 1.40 5.23 -10.72
C VAL A 77 2.11 4.19 -11.61
N ASP A 78 1.81 4.15 -12.90
CA ASP A 78 2.49 3.27 -13.87
C ASP A 78 3.98 3.61 -14.01
N ALA A 79 4.38 4.86 -13.79
CA ALA A 79 5.76 5.31 -13.88
C ALA A 79 6.61 5.02 -12.63
N ILE A 80 6.05 4.41 -11.58
CA ILE A 80 6.79 4.03 -10.37
C ILE A 80 7.91 3.04 -10.74
N TYR A 81 9.11 3.27 -10.23
CA TYR A 81 10.28 2.45 -10.54
C TYR A 81 10.12 1.00 -10.06
N ALA A 82 9.91 0.09 -11.02
CA ALA A 82 9.68 -1.34 -10.74
C ALA A 82 10.96 -2.14 -10.50
N GLY A 83 12.15 -1.57 -10.72
CA GLY A 83 13.42 -2.32 -10.74
C GLY A 83 13.87 -2.89 -9.39
N HIS A 84 13.18 -2.58 -8.29
CA HIS A 84 13.44 -3.18 -6.98
C HIS A 84 12.61 -4.45 -6.70
N GLY A 85 11.47 -4.63 -7.37
CA GLY A 85 10.56 -5.75 -7.12
C GLY A 85 10.30 -6.03 -5.64
N GLU A 86 10.31 -7.31 -5.27
CA GLU A 86 10.09 -7.80 -3.90
C GLU A 86 11.36 -7.77 -3.01
N THR A 87 12.43 -7.09 -3.43
CA THR A 87 13.70 -7.08 -2.67
C THR A 87 13.70 -6.23 -1.39
N PRO A 88 12.88 -5.15 -1.23
CA PRO A 88 12.76 -4.46 0.05
C PRO A 88 12.24 -5.38 1.16
N ASN A 89 13.07 -5.62 2.17
CA ASN A 89 12.72 -6.53 3.26
C ASN A 89 11.79 -5.83 4.28
N GLN A 90 10.54 -6.27 4.38
CA GLN A 90 9.55 -5.64 5.28
C GLN A 90 9.99 -5.59 6.75
N GLY A 91 10.66 -6.64 7.26
CA GLY A 91 11.17 -6.65 8.64
C GLY A 91 12.20 -5.54 8.88
N ARG A 92 13.09 -5.30 7.91
CA ARG A 92 14.03 -4.17 7.95
C ARG A 92 13.35 -2.82 7.78
N ILE A 93 12.27 -2.73 6.99
CA ILE A 93 11.47 -1.50 6.92
C ILE A 93 10.87 -1.19 8.29
N GLN A 94 10.33 -2.18 9.00
CA GLN A 94 9.80 -1.96 10.35
C GLN A 94 10.90 -1.57 11.36
N ALA A 95 12.06 -2.22 11.33
CA ALA A 95 13.12 -2.01 12.30
C ALA A 95 13.97 -0.75 12.04
N GLU A 96 14.19 -0.40 10.77
CA GLU A 96 15.13 0.65 10.36
C GLU A 96 14.47 1.81 9.59
N GLY A 97 13.27 1.60 9.05
CA GLY A 97 12.49 2.62 8.35
C GLY A 97 13.21 3.23 7.15
N ASN A 98 13.03 4.54 6.98
CA ASN A 98 13.59 5.30 5.86
C ASN A 98 15.12 5.30 5.84
N ARG A 99 15.80 5.02 6.96
CA ARG A 99 17.27 4.88 6.97
C ARG A 99 17.71 3.71 6.09
N TYR A 100 17.02 2.57 6.19
CA TYR A 100 17.27 1.42 5.33
C TYR A 100 16.86 1.71 3.89
N LEU A 101 15.63 2.20 3.68
CA LEU A 101 15.09 2.42 2.34
C LEU A 101 15.94 3.40 1.53
N LYS A 102 16.30 4.55 2.09
CA LYS A 102 17.09 5.58 1.38
C LYS A 102 18.51 5.10 1.06
N LYS A 103 19.11 4.28 1.93
CA LYS A 103 20.47 3.76 1.74
C LYS A 103 20.50 2.65 0.67
N THR A 104 19.52 1.76 0.68
CA THR A 104 19.55 0.53 -0.13
C THR A 104 18.78 0.67 -1.44
N PHE A 105 17.76 1.53 -1.49
CA PHE A 105 16.86 1.69 -2.64
C PHE A 105 16.75 3.17 -3.04
N PRO A 106 17.83 3.78 -3.59
CA PRO A 106 17.85 5.21 -3.89
C PRO A 106 16.85 5.65 -4.98
N LYS A 107 16.30 4.70 -5.76
CA LYS A 107 15.26 4.95 -6.78
C LYS A 107 13.83 4.71 -6.27
N LEU A 108 13.66 4.42 -4.98
CA LEU A 108 12.34 4.20 -4.40
C LEU A 108 11.54 5.51 -4.37
N SER A 109 10.27 5.44 -4.76
CA SER A 109 9.32 6.55 -4.62
C SER A 109 8.87 6.71 -3.17
N TYR A 110 8.60 7.95 -2.75
CA TYR A 110 8.14 8.26 -1.39
C TYR A 110 6.87 9.10 -1.44
N ILE A 111 5.92 8.76 -0.56
CA ILE A 111 4.79 9.62 -0.25
C ILE A 111 5.28 10.71 0.70
N THR A 112 5.24 11.96 0.26
CA THR A 112 5.65 13.12 1.06
C THR A 112 4.46 13.82 1.72
N HIS A 113 3.26 13.67 1.15
CA HIS A 113 2.03 14.27 1.62
C HIS A 113 0.82 13.39 1.30
N ALA A 114 -0.15 13.36 2.20
CA ALA A 114 -1.47 12.78 1.98
C ALA A 114 -2.48 13.62 2.78
N ALA A 115 -3.61 13.94 2.18
CA ALA A 115 -4.68 14.70 2.80
C ALA A 115 -6.04 14.14 2.40
N ILE A 116 -7.02 14.33 3.28
CA ILE A 116 -8.42 14.17 2.93
C ILE A 116 -8.83 15.49 2.27
N VAL A 117 -9.30 15.41 1.02
CA VAL A 117 -9.79 16.56 0.27
C VAL A 117 -11.31 16.56 0.29
N ASP A 118 -11.92 17.73 0.47
CA ASP A 118 -13.36 17.87 0.34
C ASP A 118 -13.76 17.64 -1.12
N LYS A 119 -14.92 16.99 -1.32
CA LYS A 119 -15.44 16.66 -2.66
C LYS A 119 -15.61 17.86 -3.59
N THR A 120 -15.63 19.07 -3.05
CA THR A 120 -15.81 20.34 -3.78
C THR A 120 -14.51 20.95 -4.30
N GLU A 121 -13.35 20.47 -3.84
CA GLU A 121 -12.08 20.78 -4.50
C GLU A 121 -11.87 19.73 -5.60
N GLU A 122 -12.36 20.04 -6.80
CA GLU A 122 -12.18 19.17 -7.98
C GLU A 122 -10.69 18.93 -8.24
N LEU A 123 -10.32 17.66 -8.47
CA LEU A 123 -8.96 17.18 -8.75
C LEU A 123 -8.47 17.49 -10.16
#